data_AF-S3K5J2-F1
#
_entry.id   AF-S3K5J2-F1
#
_cell.length_a   1.000
_cell.length_b   1.000
_cell.length_c   1.000
_cell.angle_alpha   90.00
_cell.angle_beta   90.00
_cell.angle_gamma   90.00
#
_symmetry.space_group_name_H-M   'P 1'
#
loop_
_entity.id
_entity.type
_entity.pdbx_description
1 polymer ?
#
loop_
_entity_poly.entity_id
_entity_poly.type
_entity_poly.pdbx_seq_one_letter_code
_entity_poly.pdbx_strand_id
1 'polypeptide(L)'
;MPVPNIVGLSLNDTLLQMSRSKIIFNFTAQLPAEGQEAGTVVSQKQSGNRQTLPAYSRVDAVIAIPDSPKGNLVYGLLDERLPPYPYALPVELKAETPEGNAYSIVALQHTGNRLTIPYAVPHNTRLILTVSGNEIRRFTVE
;
A
#
# COMPACT_ATOMS: atom_id res chain seq x y z
N MET A 1 -6.59 16.51 -10.57
CA MET A 1 -5.40 15.66 -10.76
C MET A 1 -5.80 14.44 -11.58
N PRO A 2 -5.03 14.02 -12.60
CA PRO A 2 -5.30 12.78 -13.31
C PRO A 2 -5.23 11.60 -12.35
N VAL A 3 -6.14 10.64 -12.52
CA VAL A 3 -6.12 9.40 -11.73
C VAL A 3 -5.24 8.39 -12.45
N PRO A 4 -4.14 7.94 -11.85
CA PRO A 4 -3.26 7.02 -12.54
C PRO A 4 -3.91 5.64 -12.64
N ASN A 5 -3.73 4.98 -13.78
CA ASN A 5 -4.15 3.60 -13.93
C ASN A 5 -3.10 2.68 -13.30
N ILE A 6 -3.51 1.96 -12.27
CA ILE A 6 -2.65 1.00 -11.56
C ILE A 6 -2.99 -0.45 -11.86
N VAL A 7 -4.03 -0.74 -12.65
CA VAL A 7 -4.42 -2.11 -12.99
C VAL A 7 -3.31 -2.79 -13.80
N GLY A 8 -2.95 -4.01 -13.39
CA GLY A 8 -1.86 -4.78 -13.98
C GLY A 8 -0.47 -4.39 -13.50
N LEU A 9 -0.33 -3.34 -12.68
CA LEU A 9 0.97 -2.99 -12.11
C LEU A 9 1.42 -4.02 -11.08
N SER A 10 2.74 -4.23 -11.04
CA SER A 10 3.39 -4.96 -9.96
C SER A 10 3.25 -4.21 -8.64
N LEU A 11 3.48 -4.90 -7.53
CA LEU A 11 3.48 -4.29 -6.20
C LEU A 11 4.45 -3.11 -6.12
N ASN A 12 5.67 -3.26 -6.64
CA ASN A 12 6.70 -2.20 -6.58
C ASN A 12 6.28 -0.98 -7.39
N ASP A 13 5.75 -1.19 -8.60
CA ASP A 13 5.26 -0.08 -9.44
C ASP A 13 4.05 0.60 -8.81
N THR A 14 3.19 -0.18 -8.15
CA THR A 14 2.04 0.35 -7.40
C THR A 14 2.51 1.23 -6.23
N LEU A 15 3.48 0.78 -5.44
CA LEU A 15 4.06 1.56 -4.33
C LEU A 15 4.75 2.84 -4.85
N LEU A 16 5.46 2.74 -5.97
CA LEU A 16 6.04 3.91 -6.63
C LEU A 16 4.94 4.89 -7.08
N GLN A 17 3.86 4.39 -7.66
CA GLN A 17 2.73 5.21 -8.08
C GLN A 17 2.05 5.89 -6.89
N MET A 18 1.88 5.18 -5.77
CA MET A 18 1.37 5.73 -4.51
C MET A 18 2.24 6.90 -4.02
N SER A 19 3.56 6.72 -3.97
CA SER A 19 4.50 7.75 -3.49
C SER A 19 4.47 9.06 -4.29
N ARG A 20 4.18 8.97 -5.60
CA ARG A 20 4.20 10.10 -6.54
C ARG A 20 2.85 10.75 -6.71
N SER A 21 1.77 10.06 -6.38
CA SER A 21 0.41 10.54 -6.62
C SER A 21 -0.15 11.31 -5.42
N LYS A 22 -1.07 12.24 -5.71
CA LYS A 22 -1.96 12.83 -4.71
C LYS A 22 -3.32 12.15 -4.73
N ILE A 23 -3.35 10.83 -4.88
CA ILE A 23 -4.56 10.00 -4.82
C ILE A 23 -4.36 8.99 -3.69
N ILE A 24 -5.40 8.78 -2.89
CA ILE A 24 -5.38 7.79 -1.81
C ILE A 24 -6.01 6.51 -2.34
N PHE A 25 -5.23 5.43 -2.39
CA PHE A 25 -5.73 4.12 -2.81
C PHE A 25 -6.20 3.32 -1.59
N ASN A 26 -7.46 2.89 -1.61
CA ASN A 26 -8.03 1.96 -0.65
C ASN A 26 -7.92 0.55 -1.24
N PHE A 27 -6.90 -0.18 -0.84
CA PHE A 27 -6.71 -1.55 -1.25
C PHE A 27 -7.60 -2.51 -0.45
N THR A 28 -8.02 -3.54 -1.15
CA THR A 28 -8.52 -4.80 -0.59
C THR A 28 -7.72 -5.93 -1.23
N ALA A 29 -7.61 -7.05 -0.53
CA ALA A 29 -6.87 -8.21 -0.99
C ALA A 29 -7.82 -9.30 -1.46
N GLN A 30 -7.43 -10.02 -2.52
CA GLN A 30 -8.06 -11.28 -2.92
C GLN A 30 -6.97 -12.30 -3.26
N LEU A 31 -7.34 -13.59 -3.26
CA LEU A 31 -6.45 -14.62 -3.80
C LEU A 31 -6.26 -14.42 -5.32
N PRO A 32 -5.07 -14.71 -5.87
CA PRO A 32 -4.87 -14.71 -7.31
C PRO A 32 -5.77 -15.77 -7.96
N ALA A 33 -6.55 -15.37 -8.96
CA ALA A 33 -7.29 -16.31 -9.80
C ALA A 33 -6.35 -17.03 -10.79
N GLU A 34 -6.85 -18.08 -11.45
CA GLU A 34 -6.09 -18.82 -12.47
C GLU A 34 -5.60 -17.86 -13.58
N GLY A 35 -4.29 -17.85 -13.83
CA GLY A 35 -3.64 -16.95 -14.78
C GLY A 35 -3.39 -15.51 -14.27
N GLN A 36 -3.76 -15.17 -13.03
CA GLN A 36 -3.38 -13.89 -12.41
C GLN A 36 -2.03 -13.98 -11.71
N GLU A 37 -1.20 -12.97 -11.90
CA GLU A 37 0.07 -12.86 -11.19
C GLU A 37 -0.12 -12.35 -9.76
N ALA A 38 0.38 -13.12 -8.79
CA ALA A 38 0.47 -12.69 -7.40
C ALA A 38 1.29 -11.40 -7.25
N GLY A 39 0.80 -10.48 -6.40
CA GLY A 39 1.42 -9.18 -6.18
C GLY A 39 1.09 -8.15 -7.25
N THR A 40 -0.01 -8.32 -8.00
CA THR A 40 -0.47 -7.35 -9.00
C THR A 40 -1.86 -6.81 -8.69
N VAL A 41 -2.12 -5.58 -9.13
CA VAL A 41 -3.44 -4.94 -8.96
C VAL A 41 -4.39 -5.48 -10.02
N VAL A 42 -5.49 -6.08 -9.59
CA VAL A 42 -6.46 -6.74 -10.49
C VAL A 42 -7.58 -5.80 -10.92
N SER A 43 -7.91 -4.80 -10.11
CA SER A 43 -8.94 -3.83 -10.44
C SER A 43 -8.75 -2.52 -9.70
N GLN A 44 -9.27 -1.45 -10.30
CA GLN A 44 -9.41 -0.14 -9.68
C GLN A 44 -10.81 0.40 -9.96
N LYS A 45 -11.38 1.12 -9.00
CA LYS A 45 -12.68 1.75 -9.13
C LYS A 45 -12.64 3.14 -8.49
N GLN A 46 -13.10 4.11 -9.25
CA GLN A 46 -13.27 5.50 -8.82
C GLN A 46 -14.73 5.91 -8.94
N SER A 47 -15.10 6.97 -8.23
CA SER A 47 -16.47 7.50 -8.27
C SER A 47 -16.80 8.09 -9.65
N GLY A 48 -17.55 7.33 -10.44
CA GLY A 48 -17.96 7.68 -11.80
C GLY A 48 -16.84 7.56 -12.84
N ASN A 49 -17.09 8.06 -14.04
CA ASN A 49 -16.14 7.96 -15.17
C ASN A 49 -15.16 9.15 -15.25
N ARG A 50 -14.89 9.81 -14.11
CA ARG A 50 -14.04 11.00 -14.08
C ARG A 50 -12.58 10.61 -14.24
N GLN A 51 -11.92 11.14 -15.27
CA GLN A 51 -10.48 10.94 -15.48
C GLN A 51 -9.62 11.81 -14.55
N THR A 52 -10.23 12.81 -13.91
CA THR A 52 -9.56 13.68 -12.95
C THR A 52 -10.36 13.79 -11.65
N LEU A 53 -9.66 13.81 -10.53
CA LEU A 53 -10.21 13.97 -9.20
C LEU A 53 -9.50 15.10 -8.43
N PRO A 54 -10.17 15.70 -7.41
CA PRO A 54 -9.49 16.54 -6.44
C PRO A 54 -8.29 15.82 -5.78
N ALA A 55 -7.29 16.58 -5.33
CA ALA A 55 -6.16 16.01 -4.61
C ALA A 55 -6.65 15.28 -3.34
N TYR A 56 -6.01 14.16 -3.05
CA TYR A 56 -6.31 13.23 -1.96
C TYR A 56 -7.72 12.63 -2.01
N SER A 57 -8.35 12.62 -3.19
CA SER A 57 -9.53 11.78 -3.42
C SER A 57 -9.17 10.30 -3.26
N ARG A 58 -10.18 9.52 -2.87
CA ARG A 58 -10.04 8.08 -2.65
C ARG A 58 -10.44 7.29 -3.88
N VAL A 59 -9.66 6.26 -4.19
CA VAL A 59 -9.88 5.30 -5.27
C VAL A 59 -9.76 3.91 -4.66
N ASP A 60 -10.75 3.06 -4.90
CA ASP A 60 -10.71 1.68 -4.43
C ASP A 60 -9.90 0.84 -5.41
N ALA A 61 -9.11 -0.08 -4.88
CA ALA A 61 -8.29 -1.00 -5.66
C ALA A 61 -8.29 -2.39 -5.03
N VAL A 62 -8.08 -3.39 -5.87
CA VAL A 62 -7.96 -4.79 -5.44
C VAL A 62 -6.60 -5.31 -5.87
N ILE A 63 -5.86 -5.90 -4.93
CA ILE A 63 -4.57 -6.54 -5.21
C ILE A 63 -4.68 -8.05 -5.01
N ALA A 64 -4.08 -8.82 -5.92
CA ALA A 64 -3.95 -10.26 -5.77
C ALA A 64 -2.80 -10.58 -4.80
N ILE A 65 -3.11 -11.12 -3.62
CA ILE A 65 -2.14 -11.53 -2.61
C ILE A 65 -2.29 -13.03 -2.40
N PRO A 66 -1.22 -13.83 -2.56
CA PRO A 66 -1.26 -15.27 -2.34
C PRO A 66 -1.49 -15.58 -0.85
N ASP A 67 -2.10 -16.73 -0.55
CA ASP A 67 -2.28 -17.27 0.82
C ASP A 67 -1.02 -17.90 1.40
N SER A 68 0.01 -18.07 0.56
CA SER A 68 1.26 -18.72 0.89
C SER A 68 2.46 -17.86 0.43
N PRO A 69 3.59 -17.92 1.14
CA PRO A 69 4.79 -17.18 0.76
C PRO A 69 5.28 -17.58 -0.63
N LYS A 70 5.78 -16.60 -1.40
CA LYS A 70 6.44 -16.84 -2.68
C LYS A 70 7.94 -16.81 -2.47
N GLY A 71 8.54 -17.99 -2.28
CA GLY A 71 9.92 -18.09 -1.82
C GLY A 71 10.03 -17.61 -0.37
N ASN A 72 10.92 -16.66 -0.08
CA ASN A 72 11.06 -16.07 1.26
C ASN A 72 10.14 -14.85 1.47
N LEU A 73 9.39 -14.41 0.45
CA LEU A 73 8.57 -13.20 0.53
C LEU A 73 7.15 -13.54 0.99
N VAL A 74 6.76 -12.91 2.09
CA VAL A 74 5.39 -12.89 2.60
C VAL A 74 4.71 -11.63 2.06
N TYR A 75 3.62 -11.85 1.32
CA TYR A 75 2.77 -10.79 0.80
C TYR A 75 1.66 -10.48 1.79
N GLY A 76 1.31 -9.21 1.94
CA GLY A 76 0.25 -8.81 2.85
C GLY A 76 -0.29 -7.43 2.55
N LEU A 77 -1.32 -7.07 3.32
CA LEU A 77 -1.96 -5.78 3.25
C LEU A 77 -2.01 -5.16 4.65
N LEU A 78 -1.26 -4.09 4.85
CA LEU A 78 -1.44 -3.23 6.00
C LEU A 78 -2.83 -2.58 5.87
N ASP A 79 -3.66 -2.68 6.89
CA ASP A 79 -4.90 -1.91 7.03
C ASP A 79 -4.88 -1.22 8.40
N GLU A 80 -4.84 0.10 8.39
CA GLU A 80 -4.73 0.94 9.58
C GLU A 80 -5.75 2.08 9.55
N ARG A 81 -6.28 2.44 10.72
CA ARG A 81 -7.20 3.56 10.87
C ARG A 81 -6.52 4.71 11.59
N LEU A 82 -5.98 5.64 10.81
CA LEU A 82 -5.36 6.85 11.32
C LEU A 82 -6.43 7.89 11.75
N PRO A 83 -6.11 8.77 12.70
CA PRO A 83 -6.91 9.97 12.95
C PRO A 83 -7.10 10.79 11.66
N PRO A 84 -8.24 11.47 11.46
CA PRO A 84 -8.39 12.39 10.35
C PRO A 84 -7.46 13.60 10.52
N TYR A 85 -6.80 14.00 9.44
CA TYR A 85 -5.92 15.16 9.45
C TYR A 85 -6.50 16.32 8.62
N PRO A 86 -6.36 17.57 9.05
CA PRO A 86 -6.85 18.73 8.30
C PRO A 86 -6.10 18.96 6.97
N TYR A 87 -4.89 18.41 6.85
CA TYR A 87 -4.07 18.41 5.64
C TYR A 87 -3.27 17.10 5.54
N ALA A 88 -2.71 16.83 4.37
CA ALA A 88 -1.92 15.63 4.16
C ALA A 88 -0.59 15.70 4.94
N LEU A 89 -0.29 14.61 5.66
CA LEU A 89 0.93 14.43 6.42
C LEU A 89 1.82 13.38 5.75
N PRO A 90 3.16 13.47 5.90
CA PRO A 90 4.06 12.43 5.45
C PRO A 90 3.80 11.14 6.25
N VAL A 91 3.57 10.05 5.52
CA VAL A 91 3.42 8.70 6.04
C VAL A 91 4.49 7.83 5.42
N GLU A 92 5.10 6.98 6.25
CA GLU A 92 6.12 6.07 5.80
C GLU A 92 5.91 4.69 6.42
N LEU A 93 5.97 3.64 5.59
CA LEU A 93 6.05 2.26 6.03
C LEU A 93 7.49 1.78 5.81
N LYS A 94 8.15 1.35 6.90
CA LYS A 94 9.51 0.82 6.88
C LYS A 94 9.49 -0.68 7.14
N ALA A 95 10.52 -1.36 6.62
CA ALA A 95 10.86 -2.72 6.93
C ALA A 95 12.20 -2.78 7.65
N GLU A 96 12.28 -3.55 8.71
CA GLU A 96 13.51 -3.97 9.38
C GLU A 96 13.60 -5.49 9.28
N THR A 97 14.56 -5.95 8.47
CA THR A 97 14.81 -7.38 8.25
C THR A 97 15.43 -8.05 9.49
N PRO A 98 15.32 -9.37 9.65
CA PRO A 98 15.98 -10.11 10.73
C PRO A 98 17.49 -9.89 10.80
N GLU A 99 18.12 -9.65 9.65
CA GLU A 99 19.56 -9.39 9.53
C GLU A 99 19.95 -7.96 9.98
N GLY A 100 18.99 -7.14 10.40
CA GLY A 100 19.21 -5.78 10.87
C GLY A 100 19.24 -4.72 9.77
N ASN A 101 19.01 -5.08 8.51
CA ASN A 101 18.87 -4.09 7.44
C ASN A 101 17.50 -3.41 7.52
N ALA A 102 17.48 -2.07 7.42
CA ALA A 102 16.26 -1.28 7.39
C ALA A 102 16.11 -0.55 6.04
N TYR A 103 14.89 -0.54 5.49
CA TYR A 103 14.58 0.19 4.26
C TYR A 103 13.14 0.70 4.26
N SER A 104 12.88 1.72 3.44
CA SER A 104 11.54 2.27 3.23
C SER A 104 10.80 1.42 2.20
N ILE A 105 9.61 0.93 2.54
CA ILE A 105 8.71 0.26 1.59
C ILE A 105 8.01 1.31 0.72
N VAL A 106 7.46 2.33 1.38
CA VAL A 106 6.83 3.47 0.70
C VAL A 106 6.80 4.69 1.62
N ALA A 107 7.07 5.86 1.04
CA ALA A 107 6.82 7.16 1.64
C ALA A 107 5.81 7.92 0.78
N LEU A 108 4.76 8.47 1.39
CA LEU A 108 3.64 9.13 0.70
C LEU A 108 3.00 10.22 1.54
N GLN A 109 2.08 10.98 0.96
CA GLN A 109 1.29 12.00 1.65
C GLN A 109 -0.13 11.47 1.88
N HIS A 110 -0.63 11.49 3.12
CA HIS A 110 -1.95 10.94 3.48
C HIS A 110 -2.75 11.85 4.41
N THR A 111 -4.07 11.91 4.23
CA THR A 111 -4.97 12.78 5.03
C THR A 111 -5.60 12.04 6.23
N GLY A 112 -5.01 10.92 6.64
CA GLY A 112 -5.54 10.08 7.73
C GLY A 112 -6.78 9.27 7.33
N ASN A 113 -7.58 8.85 8.32
CA ASN A 113 -8.62 7.80 8.17
C ASN A 113 -8.02 6.45 7.75
N ARG A 114 -8.78 5.61 7.03
CA ARG A 114 -8.29 4.33 6.55
C ARG A 114 -7.11 4.52 5.61
N LEU A 115 -6.02 3.84 5.92
CA LEU A 115 -4.79 3.72 5.17
C LEU A 115 -4.56 2.23 4.89
N THR A 116 -4.37 1.90 3.63
CA THR A 116 -4.03 0.54 3.22
C THR A 116 -2.77 0.53 2.37
N ILE A 117 -1.80 -0.30 2.71
CA ILE A 117 -0.52 -0.40 2.00
C ILE A 117 -0.22 -1.87 1.75
N PRO A 118 -0.22 -2.33 0.48
CA PRO A 118 0.23 -3.68 0.18
C PRO A 118 1.75 -3.77 0.36
N TYR A 119 2.25 -4.94 0.77
CA TYR A 119 3.69 -5.17 0.96
C TYR A 119 4.07 -6.59 0.57
N ALA A 120 5.36 -6.78 0.30
CA ALA A 120 6.00 -8.08 0.14
C ALA A 120 7.38 -7.98 0.77
N VAL A 121 7.59 -8.71 1.87
CA VAL A 121 8.83 -8.63 2.65
C VAL A 121 9.30 -10.01 3.06
N PRO A 122 10.60 -10.20 3.36
CA PRO A 122 11.09 -11.44 3.93
C PRO A 122 10.30 -11.86 5.19
N HIS A 123 10.16 -13.17 5.39
CA HIS A 123 9.64 -13.70 6.66
C HIS A 123 10.43 -13.15 7.86
N ASN A 124 9.76 -12.96 9.01
CA ASN A 124 10.29 -12.31 10.22
C ASN A 124 10.70 -10.82 10.05
N THR A 125 10.29 -10.15 8.98
CA THR A 125 10.51 -8.70 8.85
C THR A 125 9.59 -7.92 9.78
N ARG A 126 10.15 -6.96 10.52
CA ARG A 126 9.38 -6.01 11.31
C ARG A 126 8.95 -4.82 10.45
N LEU A 127 7.65 -4.56 10.42
CA LEU A 127 7.06 -3.42 9.74
C LEU A 127 6.74 -2.31 10.74
N ILE A 128 7.12 -1.08 10.38
CA ILE A 128 6.94 0.11 11.23
C ILE A 128 6.25 1.19 10.39
N LEU A 129 5.03 1.55 10.78
CA LEU A 129 4.27 2.65 10.20
C LEU A 129 4.50 3.93 11.01
N THR A 130 4.90 4.99 10.33
CA THR A 130 5.08 6.31 10.94
C THR A 130 4.24 7.38 10.25
N VAL A 131 3.81 8.39 11.03
CA VAL A 131 3.16 9.60 10.53
C VAL A 131 3.90 10.81 11.09
N SER A 132 4.41 11.67 10.23
CA SER A 132 5.26 12.81 10.62
C SER A 132 6.42 12.41 11.55
N GLY A 133 7.01 11.24 11.30
CA GLY A 133 8.12 10.68 12.07
C GLY A 133 7.75 9.98 13.37
N ASN A 134 6.48 10.02 13.80
CA ASN A 134 6.02 9.31 14.99
C ASN A 134 5.56 7.91 14.63
N GLU A 135 6.03 6.89 15.35
CA GLU A 135 5.56 5.51 15.21
C GLU A 135 4.07 5.41 15.61
N ILE A 136 3.26 4.94 14.68
CA ILE A 136 1.82 4.70 14.90
C ILE A 136 1.56 3.22 15.12
N ARG A 137 2.28 2.36 14.39
CA ARG A 137 2.12 0.91 14.50
C ARG A 137 3.41 0.20 14.18
N ARG A 138 3.60 -0.94 14.85
CA ARG A 138 4.72 -1.85 14.63
C ARG A 138 4.28 -3.29 14.81
N PHE A 139 4.63 -4.16 13.87
CA PHE A 139 4.31 -5.58 13.92
C PHE A 139 5.36 -6.39 13.14
N THR A 140 5.45 -7.68 13.43
CA THR A 140 6.33 -8.60 12.70
C THR A 140 5.50 -9.41 11.73
N VAL A 141 6.02 -9.63 10.54
CA VAL A 141 5.42 -10.51 9.53
C VAL A 141 5.93 -11.92 9.75
N GLU A 142 4.99 -12.83 10.02
CA GLU A 142 5.17 -14.29 10.14
C GLU A 142 4.68 -14.99 8.87
#